data_AF-A0A929FDA1-F1
#
_entry.id   AF-A0A929FDA1-F1
#
_cell.length_a   1.000
_cell.length_b   1.000
_cell.length_c   1.000
_cell.angle_alpha   90.00
_cell.angle_beta   90.00
_cell.angle_gamma   90.00
#
_symmetry.space_group_name_H-M   'P 1'
#
loop_
_entity.id
_entity.type
_entity.pdbx_description
1 polymer ?
#
loop_
_entity_poly.entity_id
_entity_poly.type
_entity_poly.pdbx_seq_one_letter_code
_entity_poly.pdbx_strand_id
1 'polypeptide(L)'
;YINGQIIQKPVRKHSTIQTEFASVVNASLKPQKAGRAFSELRCTFGGQSIIPDVSVFAWANIPRDDNGEIANVFEIAPDWSVEILSPGQSQTLVTKNLLHCLNHGTQMGWLIDPFEQTVFICLPEQQPQAFDQPEQSVPVPDFAQTLKLTIASVFGWLLE
;
A
#
# COMPACT_ATOMS: atom_id res chain seq x y z
N TYR A 1 -0.20 20.17 -18.17
CA TYR A 1 0.22 21.21 -19.13
C TYR A 1 1.61 21.66 -18.74
N ILE A 2 2.62 21.40 -19.57
CA ILE A 2 4.00 21.87 -19.40
C ILE A 2 4.47 22.27 -20.80
N ASN A 3 5.03 23.47 -20.97
CA ASN A 3 5.55 23.99 -22.25
C ASN A 3 4.57 23.88 -23.44
N GLY A 4 3.31 24.25 -23.26
CA GLY A 4 2.34 24.28 -24.37
C GLY A 4 1.82 22.91 -24.83
N GLN A 5 2.30 21.80 -24.24
CA GLN A 5 1.83 20.46 -24.57
C GLN A 5 0.90 19.91 -23.49
N ILE A 6 -0.23 19.33 -23.94
CA ILE A 6 -1.07 18.46 -23.13
C ILE A 6 -0.39 17.10 -23.09
N ILE A 7 0.55 16.94 -22.16
CA ILE A 7 1.06 15.62 -21.79
C ILE A 7 -0.01 14.99 -20.90
N GLN A 8 -0.76 14.03 -21.43
CA GLN A 8 -1.64 13.19 -20.62
C GLN A 8 -0.76 12.30 -19.75
N LYS A 9 -0.44 12.77 -18.54
CA LYS A 9 0.28 11.97 -17.55
C LYS A 9 -0.50 10.66 -17.32
N PRO A 10 0.12 9.48 -17.37
CA PRO A 10 -0.55 8.22 -17.01
C PRO A 10 -0.79 8.08 -15.49
N VAL A 11 -0.94 9.20 -14.76
CA VAL A 11 -1.15 9.29 -13.31
C VAL A 11 -2.53 8.82 -12.87
N ARG A 12 -3.48 8.69 -13.80
CA ARG A 12 -4.83 8.19 -13.49
C ARG A 12 -4.79 6.78 -12.88
N LYS A 13 -3.96 5.88 -13.42
CA LYS A 13 -3.91 4.50 -12.92
C LYS A 13 -3.44 4.40 -11.47
N HIS A 14 -2.34 5.09 -11.14
CA HIS A 14 -1.79 5.12 -9.78
C HIS A 14 -2.81 5.67 -8.79
N SER A 15 -3.33 6.87 -9.05
CA SER A 15 -4.26 7.54 -8.13
C SER A 15 -5.59 6.78 -7.99
N THR A 16 -6.10 6.17 -9.06
CA THR A 16 -7.30 5.32 -9.01
C THR A 16 -7.06 4.09 -8.12
N ILE A 17 -6.00 3.31 -8.36
CA ILE A 17 -5.69 2.13 -7.55
C ILE A 17 -5.44 2.53 -6.09
N GLN A 18 -4.69 3.60 -5.83
CA GLN A 18 -4.41 4.09 -4.48
C GLN A 18 -5.70 4.41 -3.71
N THR A 19 -6.61 5.14 -4.37
CA THR A 19 -7.87 5.59 -3.78
C THR A 19 -8.80 4.42 -3.51
N GLU A 20 -9.01 3.55 -4.50
CA GLU A 20 -9.89 2.39 -4.37
C GLU A 20 -9.35 1.38 -3.37
N PHE A 21 -8.05 1.09 -3.42
CA PHE A 21 -7.41 0.22 -2.45
C PHE A 21 -7.62 0.70 -1.01
N ALA A 22 -7.32 1.97 -0.74
CA ALA A 22 -7.49 2.54 0.60
C ALA A 22 -8.97 2.54 1.04
N SER A 23 -9.90 2.80 0.11
CA SER A 23 -11.34 2.74 0.34
C SER A 23 -11.80 1.33 0.71
N VAL A 24 -11.46 0.34 -0.12
CA VAL A 24 -11.86 -1.07 0.04
C VAL A 24 -11.27 -1.68 1.32
N VAL A 25 -9.99 -1.43 1.61
CA VAL A 25 -9.35 -1.88 2.85
C VAL A 25 -10.05 -1.26 4.06
N ASN A 26 -10.33 0.05 4.03
CA ASN A 26 -10.98 0.73 5.15
C ASN A 26 -12.44 0.28 5.35
N ALA A 27 -13.18 0.01 4.27
CA ALA A 27 -14.54 -0.53 4.34
C ALA A 27 -14.57 -1.92 4.99
N SER A 28 -13.57 -2.76 4.72
CA SER A 28 -13.47 -4.10 5.32
C SER A 28 -12.99 -4.05 6.78
N LEU A 29 -11.94 -3.28 7.09
CA LEU A 29 -11.21 -3.43 8.35
C LEU A 29 -11.68 -2.50 9.48
N LYS A 30 -12.16 -1.29 9.16
CA LYS A 30 -12.55 -0.31 10.20
C LYS A 30 -13.77 -0.71 11.03
N PRO A 31 -14.87 -1.26 10.46
CA PRO A 31 -16.08 -1.55 11.24
C PRO A 31 -15.83 -2.51 12.42
N GLN A 32 -14.96 -3.48 12.19
CA GLN A 32 -14.56 -4.49 13.17
C GLN A 32 -13.31 -4.10 13.98
N LYS A 33 -12.77 -2.89 13.78
CA LYS A 33 -11.53 -2.43 14.41
C LYS A 33 -10.38 -3.42 14.21
N ALA A 34 -10.22 -3.97 13.00
CA ALA A 34 -9.10 -4.84 12.67
C ALA A 34 -7.87 -4.06 12.18
N GLY A 35 -8.11 -2.96 11.45
CA GLY A 35 -7.04 -2.11 10.93
C GLY A 35 -7.58 -0.87 10.23
N ARG A 36 -6.65 -0.01 9.78
CA ARG A 36 -6.96 1.21 9.03
C ARG A 36 -5.86 1.50 8.02
N ALA A 37 -6.26 1.87 6.80
CA ALA A 37 -5.39 2.35 5.74
C ALA A 37 -5.31 3.89 5.73
N PHE A 38 -4.12 4.41 5.48
CA PHE A 38 -3.79 5.83 5.35
C PHE A 38 -3.01 6.04 4.05
N SER A 39 -3.45 7.00 3.23
CA SER A 39 -2.74 7.39 2.00
C SER A 39 -1.66 8.42 2.33
N GLU A 40 -0.49 8.30 1.69
CA GLU A 40 0.60 9.29 1.78
C GLU A 40 1.04 9.63 3.22
N LEU A 41 0.99 8.64 4.12
CA LEU A 41 1.34 8.84 5.52
C LEU A 41 2.85 8.72 5.73
N ARG A 42 3.46 9.77 6.29
CA ARG A 42 4.85 9.73 6.72
C ARG A 42 5.04 8.78 7.90
N CYS A 43 5.93 7.81 7.72
CA CYS A 43 6.36 6.89 8.78
C CYS A 43 7.88 7.08 9.00
N THR A 44 8.29 7.27 10.26
CA THR A 44 9.71 7.51 10.63
C THR A 44 10.21 6.42 11.56
N PHE A 45 11.10 5.55 11.08
CA PHE A 45 11.60 4.42 11.86
C PHE A 45 12.93 3.94 11.27
N GLY A 46 13.75 3.26 12.07
CA GLY A 46 15.04 2.74 11.59
C GLY A 46 16.00 3.83 11.08
N GLY A 47 15.88 5.06 11.61
CA GLY A 47 16.68 6.20 11.17
C GLY A 47 16.31 6.80 9.82
N GLN A 48 15.17 6.42 9.22
CA GLN A 48 14.69 6.94 7.94
C GLN A 48 13.22 7.36 8.03
N SER A 49 12.83 8.35 7.22
CA SER A 49 11.42 8.69 7.01
C SER A 49 11.03 8.30 5.59
N ILE A 50 9.97 7.52 5.48
CA ILE A 50 9.38 7.10 4.20
C ILE A 50 7.91 7.54 4.12
N ILE A 51 7.37 7.53 2.91
CA ILE A 51 5.96 7.81 2.64
C ILE A 51 5.49 6.76 1.63
N PRO A 52 4.97 5.61 2.10
CA PRO A 52 4.33 4.65 1.21
C PRO A 52 3.06 5.25 0.59
N ASP A 53 2.72 4.83 -0.63
CA ASP A 53 1.45 5.25 -1.27
C ASP A 53 0.24 4.93 -0.38
N VAL A 54 0.22 3.74 0.22
CA VAL A 54 -0.73 3.38 1.29
C VAL A 54 -0.03 2.65 2.42
N SER A 55 -0.25 3.13 3.64
CA SER A 55 0.19 2.50 4.89
C SER A 55 -1.01 1.93 5.63
N VAL A 56 -0.99 0.64 5.97
CA VAL A 56 -2.05 -0.01 6.73
C VAL A 56 -1.50 -0.47 8.07
N PHE A 57 -2.19 -0.11 9.15
CA PHE A 57 -1.88 -0.50 10.52
C PHE A 57 -2.98 -1.39 11.06
N ALA A 58 -2.59 -2.46 11.77
CA ALA A 58 -3.49 -3.19 12.63
C ALA A 58 -4.02 -2.22 13.70
N TRP A 59 -5.29 -2.40 14.11
CA TRP A 59 -5.96 -1.39 14.94
C TRP A 59 -5.25 -1.11 16.27
N ALA A 60 -4.65 -2.15 16.85
CA ALA A 60 -3.88 -2.08 18.10
C ALA A 60 -2.56 -1.30 17.94
N ASN A 61 -2.02 -1.20 16.73
CA ASN A 61 -0.74 -0.55 16.45
C ASN A 61 -0.90 0.91 15.98
N ILE A 62 -2.14 1.40 15.78
CA ILE A 62 -2.37 2.79 15.39
C ILE A 62 -1.99 3.70 16.57
N PRO A 63 -0.96 4.56 16.43
CA PRO A 63 -0.56 5.48 17.48
C PRO A 63 -1.69 6.45 17.84
N ARG A 64 -1.87 6.69 19.13
CA ARG A 64 -2.87 7.60 19.66
C ARG A 64 -2.24 8.64 20.58
N ASP A 65 -2.80 9.84 20.59
CA ASP A 65 -2.40 10.88 21.52
C ASP A 65 -3.10 10.74 22.89
N ASP A 66 -2.84 11.68 23.80
CA ASP A 66 -3.40 11.68 25.16
C ASP A 66 -4.94 11.79 25.18
N ASN A 67 -5.56 12.26 24.10
CA ASN A 67 -7.01 12.34 23.94
C ASN A 67 -7.61 11.05 23.33
N GLY A 68 -6.77 10.09 22.95
CA GLY A 68 -7.16 8.88 22.24
C GLY A 68 -7.44 9.10 20.75
N GLU A 69 -7.14 10.28 20.21
CA GLU A 69 -7.21 10.58 18.78
C GLU A 69 -6.03 9.93 18.05
N ILE A 70 -6.07 9.85 16.72
CA ILE A 70 -4.92 9.33 15.95
C ILE A 70 -3.80 10.35 16.03
N ALA A 71 -2.61 9.92 16.45
CA ALA A 71 -1.48 10.82 16.59
C ALA A 71 -1.03 11.40 15.24
N ASN A 72 -0.50 12.63 15.26
CA ASN A 72 0.04 13.27 14.06
C ASN A 72 1.38 12.68 13.59
N VAL A 73 2.05 11.90 14.44
CA VAL A 73 3.39 11.37 14.19
C VAL A 73 3.34 9.84 14.31
N PHE A 74 3.85 9.18 13.27
CA PHE A 74 3.98 7.73 13.22
C PHE A 74 5.48 7.38 13.23
N GLU A 75 5.99 6.96 14.39
CA GLU A 75 7.40 6.57 14.58
C GLU A 75 7.61 5.05 14.44
N ILE A 76 6.72 4.39 13.71
CA ILE A 76 6.67 2.95 13.53
C ILE A 76 6.52 2.60 12.05
N ALA A 77 6.97 1.41 11.67
CA ALA A 77 6.71 0.86 10.35
C ALA A 77 5.22 0.47 10.23
N PRO A 78 4.60 0.61 9.03
CA PRO A 78 3.26 0.07 8.80
C PRO A 78 3.25 -1.45 8.94
N ASP A 79 2.17 -2.02 9.45
CA ASP A 79 2.00 -3.48 9.46
C ASP A 79 1.91 -4.03 8.03
N TRP A 80 1.34 -3.25 7.11
CA TRP A 80 1.29 -3.54 5.68
C TRP A 80 1.56 -2.28 4.86
N SER A 81 2.64 -2.33 4.09
CA SER A 81 3.11 -1.24 3.22
C SER A 81 2.72 -1.54 1.77
N VAL A 82 2.14 -0.56 1.08
CA VAL A 82 1.71 -0.71 -0.31
C VAL A 82 2.33 0.40 -1.14
N GLU A 83 2.98 -0.01 -2.22
CA GLU A 83 3.61 0.87 -3.20
C GLU A 83 3.02 0.56 -4.58
N ILE A 84 2.68 1.59 -5.34
CA ILE A 84 2.06 1.50 -6.65
C ILE A 84 3.00 2.17 -7.64
N LEU A 85 3.44 1.42 -8.65
CA LEU A 85 4.32 1.98 -9.66
C LEU A 85 3.57 2.99 -10.51
N SER A 86 4.15 4.19 -10.66
CA SER A 86 3.72 5.19 -11.61
C SER A 86 4.80 5.45 -12.67
N PRO A 87 4.42 5.88 -13.89
CA PRO A 87 5.39 6.15 -14.94
C PRO A 87 6.43 7.19 -14.52
N GLY A 88 7.71 6.85 -14.66
CA GLY A 88 8.82 7.72 -14.28
C GLY A 88 9.21 7.67 -12.79
N GLN A 89 8.51 6.88 -11.98
CA GLN A 89 8.91 6.59 -10.60
C GLN A 89 10.10 5.62 -10.60
N SER A 90 11.06 5.86 -9.69
CA SER A 90 12.19 4.96 -9.54
C SER A 90 11.75 3.68 -8.84
N GLN A 91 11.61 2.59 -9.61
CA GLN A 91 11.33 1.27 -9.05
C GLN A 91 12.36 0.88 -7.99
N THR A 92 13.65 1.19 -8.20
CA THR A 92 14.70 0.92 -7.22
C THR A 92 14.47 1.62 -5.88
N LEU A 93 14.02 2.89 -5.89
CA LEU A 93 13.74 3.62 -4.65
C LEU A 93 12.54 3.00 -3.93
N VAL A 94 11.48 2.70 -4.67
CA VAL A 94 10.27 2.07 -4.13
C VAL A 94 10.59 0.72 -3.50
N THR A 95 11.34 -0.13 -4.19
CA THR A 95 11.78 -1.43 -3.64
C THR A 95 12.64 -1.25 -2.39
N LYS A 96 13.54 -0.26 -2.34
CA LYS A 96 14.34 0.03 -1.14
C LYS A 96 13.48 0.43 0.05
N ASN A 97 12.47 1.29 -0.15
CA ASN A 97 11.54 1.67 0.91
C ASN A 97 10.74 0.47 1.42
N LEU A 98 10.24 -0.36 0.51
CA LEU A 98 9.50 -1.57 0.87
C LEU A 98 10.37 -2.57 1.66
N LEU A 99 11.63 -2.75 1.28
CA LEU A 99 12.58 -3.57 2.03
C LEU A 99 12.92 -2.95 3.40
N HIS A 100 13.04 -1.63 3.48
CA HIS A 100 13.22 -0.93 4.76
C HIS A 100 12.05 -1.18 5.72
N CYS A 101 10.81 -1.11 5.23
CA CYS A 101 9.61 -1.51 5.97
C CYS A 101 9.73 -2.94 6.53
N LEU A 102 9.99 -3.92 5.66
CA LEU A 102 10.07 -5.34 6.03
C LEU A 102 11.16 -5.62 7.07
N ASN A 103 12.30 -4.94 6.96
CA ASN A 103 13.40 -5.05 7.93
C ASN A 103 13.09 -4.42 9.30
N HIS A 104 12.01 -3.65 9.43
CA HIS A 104 11.62 -2.95 10.66
C HIS A 104 10.23 -3.32 11.16
N GLY A 105 9.78 -4.55 10.86
CA GLY A 105 8.58 -5.13 11.48
C GLY A 105 7.31 -5.06 10.64
N THR A 106 7.35 -4.53 9.42
CA THR A 106 6.23 -4.68 8.48
C THR A 106 6.00 -6.15 8.17
N GLN A 107 4.75 -6.60 8.26
CA GLN A 107 4.34 -7.99 8.07
C GLN A 107 4.27 -8.36 6.59
N MET A 108 3.85 -7.41 5.74
CA MET A 108 3.69 -7.62 4.31
C MET A 108 3.94 -6.33 3.53
N GLY A 109 4.64 -6.45 2.40
CA GLY A 109 4.80 -5.41 1.40
C GLY A 109 4.06 -5.78 0.13
N TRP A 110 3.27 -4.87 -0.43
CA TRP A 110 2.75 -4.98 -1.79
C TRP A 110 3.48 -4.00 -2.70
N LEU A 111 3.94 -4.49 -3.86
CA LEU A 111 4.37 -3.65 -4.97
C LEU A 111 3.45 -3.93 -6.16
N ILE A 112 2.60 -2.95 -6.48
CA ILE A 112 1.61 -3.05 -7.56
C ILE A 112 2.21 -2.42 -8.82
N ASP A 113 2.20 -3.16 -9.93
CA ASP A 113 2.51 -2.64 -11.25
C ASP A 113 1.23 -2.52 -12.10
N PRO A 114 0.66 -1.31 -12.25
CA PRO A 114 -0.55 -1.09 -13.06
C PRO A 114 -0.35 -1.21 -14.57
N PHE A 115 0.90 -1.25 -15.04
CA PHE A 115 1.21 -1.45 -16.45
C PHE A 115 1.20 -2.94 -16.79
N GLU A 116 1.89 -3.74 -15.99
CA GLU A 116 1.98 -5.20 -16.15
C GLU A 116 0.84 -5.97 -15.46
N GLN A 117 -0.10 -5.28 -14.80
CA GLN A 117 -1.19 -5.89 -14.02
C GLN A 117 -0.69 -6.99 -13.06
N THR A 118 0.41 -6.70 -12.38
CA THR A 118 1.08 -7.64 -11.49
C THR A 118 1.13 -7.06 -10.08
N VAL A 119 0.88 -7.90 -9.07
CA VAL A 119 1.12 -7.55 -7.67
C VAL A 119 2.24 -8.45 -7.14
N PHE A 120 3.34 -7.84 -6.71
CA PHE A 120 4.38 -8.56 -5.97
C PHE A 120 4.07 -8.51 -4.48
N ILE A 121 4.11 -9.69 -3.86
CA ILE A 121 3.99 -9.87 -2.41
C ILE A 121 5.38 -10.11 -1.85
N CYS A 122 5.81 -9.19 -0.98
CA CYS A 122 7.07 -9.26 -0.28
C CYS A 122 6.80 -9.55 1.20
N LEU A 123 7.39 -10.63 1.71
CA LEU A 123 7.31 -11.02 3.12
C LEU A 123 8.71 -10.97 3.74
N PRO A 124 8.84 -10.74 5.05
CA PRO A 124 10.13 -10.77 5.74
C PRO A 124 10.85 -12.10 5.48
N GLU A 125 12.14 -12.02 5.13
CA GLU A 125 13.03 -13.17 4.92
C GLU A 125 12.59 -14.16 3.82
N GLN A 126 11.67 -13.77 2.93
CA GLN A 126 11.18 -14.62 1.85
C GLN A 126 11.44 -13.99 0.47
N GLN A 127 11.47 -14.84 -0.56
CA GLN A 127 11.53 -14.37 -1.94
C GLN A 127 10.19 -13.70 -2.32
N PRO A 128 10.22 -12.56 -3.04
CA PRO A 128 9.01 -11.94 -3.56
C PRO A 128 8.24 -12.90 -4.47
N GLN A 129 6.91 -12.90 -4.35
CA GLN A 129 6.02 -13.73 -5.17
C GLN A 129 5.18 -12.84 -6.08
N ALA A 130 5.12 -13.18 -7.36
CA ALA A 130 4.32 -12.46 -8.35
C ALA A 130 2.92 -13.09 -8.47
N PHE A 131 1.91 -12.22 -8.53
CA PHE A 131 0.51 -12.58 -8.75
C PHE A 131 0.02 -11.78 -9.95
N ASP A 132 -0.40 -12.47 -11.01
CA ASP A 132 -0.76 -11.88 -12.31
C ASP A 132 -1.95 -12.58 -13.00
N GLN A 133 -2.47 -13.67 -12.43
CA GLN A 133 -3.63 -14.37 -12.98
C GLN A 133 -4.94 -13.74 -12.47
N PRO A 134 -5.91 -13.38 -13.33
CA PRO A 134 -7.09 -12.58 -12.94
C PRO A 134 -7.88 -13.12 -11.74
N GLU A 135 -8.14 -14.43 -11.68
CA GLU A 135 -8.92 -15.07 -10.61
C GLU A 135 -8.09 -15.39 -9.37
N GLN A 136 -6.77 -15.19 -9.41
CA GLN A 136 -5.87 -15.50 -8.31
C GLN A 136 -6.13 -14.57 -7.13
N SER A 137 -6.39 -15.17 -5.97
CA SER A 137 -6.51 -14.41 -4.72
C SER A 137 -5.13 -13.88 -4.32
N VAL A 138 -5.09 -12.59 -3.98
CA VAL A 138 -3.87 -11.91 -3.56
C VAL A 138 -3.76 -12.00 -2.03
N PRO A 139 -2.65 -12.53 -1.48
CA PRO A 139 -2.44 -12.64 -0.04
C PRO A 139 -2.51 -11.29 0.67
N VAL A 140 -3.17 -11.28 1.83
CA VAL A 140 -3.27 -10.12 2.74
C VAL A 140 -2.71 -10.51 4.12
N PRO A 141 -2.30 -9.56 4.95
CA PRO A 141 -1.88 -9.85 6.33
C PRO A 141 -2.96 -10.53 7.16
N ASP A 142 -2.58 -11.19 8.25
CA ASP A 142 -3.51 -11.95 9.10
C ASP A 142 -4.62 -11.08 9.70
N PHE A 143 -4.29 -9.86 10.12
CA PHE A 143 -5.29 -8.91 10.64
C PHE A 143 -6.29 -8.46 9.56
N ALA A 144 -5.99 -8.69 8.29
CA ALA A 144 -6.79 -8.27 7.15
C ALA A 144 -7.54 -9.43 6.47
N GLN A 145 -7.61 -10.64 7.05
CA GLN A 145 -8.19 -11.82 6.39
C GLN A 145 -9.66 -11.70 5.96
N THR A 146 -10.43 -10.74 6.49
CA THR A 146 -11.80 -10.44 6.03
C THR A 146 -11.82 -9.74 4.66
N LEU A 147 -10.70 -9.14 4.25
CA LEU A 147 -10.50 -8.60 2.92
C LEU A 147 -10.19 -9.74 1.95
N LYS A 148 -11.00 -9.84 0.89
CA LYS A 148 -10.79 -10.80 -0.21
C LYS A 148 -10.57 -10.01 -1.48
N LEU A 149 -9.34 -10.05 -1.99
CA LEU A 149 -8.96 -9.42 -3.25
C LEU A 149 -8.44 -10.47 -4.23
N THR A 150 -8.77 -10.27 -5.49
CA THR A 150 -8.18 -10.95 -6.64
C THR A 150 -7.44 -9.95 -7.53
N ILE A 151 -6.56 -10.43 -8.40
CA ILE A 151 -5.90 -9.59 -9.41
C ILE A 151 -6.93 -8.84 -10.27
N ALA A 152 -7.99 -9.54 -10.71
CA ALA A 152 -9.08 -8.92 -11.46
C ALA A 152 -9.77 -7.79 -10.68
N SER A 153 -9.98 -7.93 -9.36
CA SER A 153 -10.60 -6.88 -8.56
C SER A 153 -9.69 -5.63 -8.45
N VAL A 154 -8.40 -5.81 -8.22
CA VAL A 154 -7.44 -4.71 -8.04
C VAL A 154 -7.29 -3.91 -9.33
N PHE A 155 -7.16 -4.57 -10.48
CA PHE A 155 -7.00 -3.88 -11.76
C PHE A 155 -8.34 -3.51 -12.40
N GLY A 156 -9.44 -4.13 -11.98
CA GLY A 156 -10.80 -3.78 -12.38
C GLY A 156 -11.18 -2.36 -12.00
N TRP A 157 -10.65 -1.83 -10.89
CA TRP A 157 -10.81 -0.42 -10.48
C TRP A 157 -10.42 0.60 -11.57
N LEU A 158 -9.55 0.22 -12.52
CA LEU A 158 -9.16 1.09 -13.63
C LEU A 158 -10.24 1.25 -14.71
N LEU A 159 -11.33 0.48 -14.65
CA LEU A 159 -12.42 0.45 -15.64
C LEU A 159 -13.71 1.12 -15.14
N GLU A 160 -13.75 1.51 -13.86
CA GLU A 160 -14.93 2.09 -13.20
C GLU A 160 -15.03 3.62 -13.37
#